data_AF-A0A2P6RFH2-F1
#
_entry.id   AF-A0A2P6RFH2-F1
#
_cell.length_a   1.000
_cell.length_b   1.000
_cell.length_c   1.000
_cell.angle_alpha   90.00
_cell.angle_beta   90.00
_cell.angle_gamma   90.00
#
_symmetry.space_group_name_H-M   'P 1'
#
loop_
_entity.id
_entity.type
_entity.pdbx_description
1 polymer ?
#
loop_
_entity_poly.entity_id
_entity_poly.type
_entity_poly.pdbx_seq_one_letter_code
_entity_poly.pdbx_strand_id
1 'polypeptide(L)'
;MVPDENIPEPEPKLSGEIEEIQSEVERKFQEFKNFDILGYYPNDHHFVYRRGKPRIESEWEFIRVRLPPEPKLSGSIFVRVYDQRIDLMSVMIVGRESPYHQGLFFFDIFFPSNYLKLPQQETEDVPPLFYHSFDFDLNPNLRKNGTVSLDKTLKCKHTLELLSSLKDLVVNDKSYIDAEKGMKSNREVFMQTFESMLKMLKRPPRPFKDFVLGYFRTRAHDILLNYKACADLEDNAMNSLFFKLVRAFEANGTYCQHHYNQKKYDRALKEEKELLNQSREKYGYENFLYSPPKMNKAKDWLYFGV
;
A
#
# COMPACT_ATOMS: atom_id res chain seq x y z
N MET A 1 8.26 17.87 78.11
CA MET A 1 8.67 18.06 76.71
C MET A 1 8.70 16.67 76.09
N VAL A 2 7.72 16.37 75.25
CA VAL A 2 7.50 15.05 74.62
C VAL A 2 8.20 15.06 73.26
N PRO A 3 8.97 14.02 72.88
CA PRO A 3 9.63 13.98 71.58
C PRO A 3 8.73 13.39 70.49
N ASP A 4 8.89 14.02 69.31
CA ASP A 4 8.44 13.77 67.94
C ASP A 4 7.71 12.47 67.58
N GLU A 5 6.60 12.65 66.86
CA GLU A 5 5.82 11.61 66.18
C GLU A 5 6.55 11.13 64.92
N ASN A 6 6.82 9.82 64.84
CA ASN A 6 7.31 9.14 63.64
C ASN A 6 6.18 9.02 62.61
N ILE A 7 6.17 9.88 61.59
CA ILE A 7 5.29 9.74 60.41
C ILE A 7 6.01 8.84 59.40
N PRO A 8 5.44 7.70 58.96
CA PRO A 8 6.07 6.86 57.95
C PRO A 8 5.97 7.53 56.57
N GLU A 9 7.11 7.64 55.88
CA GLU A 9 7.17 8.10 54.49
C GLU A 9 6.38 7.16 53.56
N PRO A 10 5.67 7.69 52.55
CA PRO A 10 4.95 6.86 51.60
C PRO A 10 5.93 6.15 50.67
N GLU A 11 5.79 4.82 50.57
CA GLU A 11 6.58 4.01 49.64
C GLU A 11 6.45 4.51 48.19
N PRO A 12 7.54 4.49 47.41
CA PRO A 12 7.49 4.89 46.01
C PRO A 12 6.59 3.93 45.23
N LYS A 13 5.50 4.45 44.67
CA LYS A 13 4.65 3.72 43.72
C LYS A 13 5.53 3.32 42.54
N LEU A 14 5.78 2.02 42.42
CA LEU A 14 6.37 1.40 41.24
C LEU A 14 5.45 1.73 40.05
N SER A 15 5.84 2.71 39.24
CA SER A 15 5.20 2.97 37.97
C SER A 15 5.45 1.77 37.08
N GLY A 16 4.48 0.86 37.00
CA GLY A 16 4.51 -0.21 36.03
C GLY A 16 4.63 0.43 34.65
N GLU A 17 5.80 0.28 34.04
CA GLU A 17 5.99 0.53 32.62
C GLU A 17 4.98 -0.36 31.91
N ILE A 18 3.97 0.26 31.28
CA ILE A 18 3.08 -0.47 30.38
C ILE A 18 3.96 -0.77 29.17
N GLU A 19 4.53 -1.98 29.12
CA GLU A 19 5.05 -2.52 27.87
C GLU A 19 3.89 -2.54 26.89
N GLU A 20 3.89 -1.55 25.99
CA GLU A 20 2.96 -1.47 24.89
C GLU A 20 3.19 -2.72 24.05
N ILE A 21 2.29 -3.70 24.15
CA ILE A 21 2.40 -4.95 23.40
C ILE A 21 2.33 -4.57 21.92
N GLN A 22 3.49 -4.53 21.28
CA GLN A 22 3.62 -4.22 19.87
C GLN A 22 2.75 -5.20 19.08
N SER A 23 1.88 -4.66 18.23
CA SER A 23 0.96 -5.52 17.48
C SER A 23 1.75 -6.38 16.47
N GLU A 24 1.30 -7.60 16.21
CA GLU A 24 1.98 -8.50 15.24
C GLU A 24 2.17 -7.85 13.86
N VAL A 25 1.22 -6.99 13.47
CA VAL A 25 1.26 -6.22 12.21
C VAL A 25 2.40 -5.20 12.22
N GLU A 26 2.60 -4.47 13.32
CA GLU A 26 3.72 -3.53 13.43
C GLU A 26 5.06 -4.24 13.41
N ARG A 27 5.18 -5.37 14.13
CA ARG A 27 6.40 -6.18 14.13
C ARG A 27 6.75 -6.67 12.73
N LYS A 28 5.78 -7.27 12.03
CA LYS A 28 5.96 -7.74 10.63
C LYS A 28 6.31 -6.61 9.67
N PHE A 29 5.78 -5.41 9.89
CA PHE A 29 6.10 -4.24 9.08
C PHE A 29 7.53 -3.74 9.33
N GLN A 30 7.97 -3.68 10.58
CA GLN A 30 9.34 -3.29 10.93
C GLN A 30 10.39 -4.28 10.43
N GLU A 31 10.06 -5.57 10.40
CA GLU A 31 10.92 -6.63 9.87
C GLU A 31 10.86 -6.75 8.33
N PHE A 32 10.03 -5.95 7.65
CA PHE A 32 9.79 -6.10 6.22
C PHE A 32 11.00 -5.66 5.39
N LYS A 33 11.61 -6.61 4.68
CA LYS A 33 12.84 -6.37 3.90
C LYS A 33 12.56 -5.74 2.54
N ASN A 34 13.45 -4.87 2.06
CA ASN A 34 13.43 -4.36 0.68
C ASN A 34 13.60 -5.46 -0.37
N PHE A 35 14.34 -6.52 -0.07
CA PHE A 35 14.48 -7.67 -0.95
C PHE A 35 14.22 -8.95 -0.16
N ASP A 36 13.39 -9.84 -0.70
CA ASP A 36 13.20 -11.16 -0.10
C ASP A 36 12.95 -12.25 -1.15
N ILE A 37 13.38 -13.46 -0.83
CA ILE A 37 13.15 -14.67 -1.63
C ILE A 37 12.07 -15.48 -0.92
N LEU A 38 10.92 -15.64 -1.54
CA LEU A 38 9.79 -16.37 -0.98
C LEU A 38 9.76 -17.81 -1.51
N GLY A 39 9.51 -18.76 -0.61
CA GLY A 39 9.34 -20.19 -0.90
C GLY A 39 8.03 -20.56 -1.61
N TYR A 40 7.21 -19.56 -1.95
CA TYR A 40 5.91 -19.69 -2.59
C TYR A 40 5.71 -18.53 -3.56
N TYR A 41 4.95 -18.74 -4.63
CA TYR A 41 4.57 -17.67 -5.56
C TYR A 41 3.07 -17.36 -5.44
N PRO A 42 2.66 -16.08 -5.57
CA PRO A 42 1.27 -15.67 -5.46
C PRO A 42 0.42 -16.13 -6.66
N ASN A 43 -0.77 -16.68 -6.40
CA ASN A 43 -1.75 -16.99 -7.45
C ASN A 43 -2.37 -15.73 -8.08
N ASP A 44 -2.26 -14.59 -7.41
CA ASP A 44 -2.64 -13.25 -7.88
C ASP A 44 -1.55 -12.57 -8.73
N HIS A 45 -0.43 -13.24 -9.01
CA HIS A 45 0.55 -12.73 -9.98
C HIS A 45 -0.05 -12.70 -11.40
N HIS A 46 0.04 -11.56 -12.09
CA HIS A 46 -0.54 -11.39 -13.43
C HIS A 46 -0.03 -12.45 -14.42
N PHE A 47 1.26 -12.77 -14.35
CA PHE A 47 1.91 -13.74 -15.23
C PHE A 47 1.98 -15.18 -14.69
N VAL A 48 1.15 -15.54 -13.69
CA VAL A 48 1.24 -16.85 -13.00
C VAL A 48 1.18 -18.05 -13.95
N TYR A 49 0.46 -17.94 -15.08
CA TYR A 49 0.30 -19.01 -16.08
C TYR A 49 1.37 -18.99 -17.19
N ARG A 50 2.18 -17.93 -17.31
CA ARG A 50 3.32 -17.92 -18.24
C ARG A 50 4.46 -18.75 -17.68
N ARG A 51 5.36 -19.22 -18.54
CA ARG A 51 6.54 -20.01 -18.15
C ARG A 51 7.76 -19.50 -18.87
N GLY A 52 8.79 -19.17 -18.11
CA GLY A 52 10.12 -18.83 -18.58
C GLY A 52 11.17 -19.70 -17.87
N LYS A 53 12.34 -19.82 -18.49
CA LYS A 53 13.55 -20.36 -17.85
C LYS A 53 14.69 -19.36 -18.01
N PRO A 54 14.58 -18.16 -17.41
CA PRO A 54 15.59 -17.14 -17.52
C PRO A 54 16.83 -17.51 -16.67
N ARG A 55 17.89 -16.71 -16.76
CA ARG A 55 19.08 -16.81 -15.90
C ARG A 55 19.21 -15.59 -14.98
N ILE A 56 18.11 -15.19 -14.33
CA ILE A 56 18.09 -13.98 -13.48
C ILE A 56 18.47 -14.23 -12.03
N GLU A 57 18.50 -15.49 -11.58
CA GLU A 57 18.82 -15.81 -10.18
C GLU A 57 20.22 -15.30 -9.80
N SER A 58 21.17 -15.32 -10.75
CA SER A 58 22.50 -14.72 -10.56
C SER A 58 22.48 -13.21 -10.34
N GLU A 59 21.41 -12.51 -10.74
CA GLU A 59 21.25 -11.07 -10.48
C GLU A 59 20.63 -10.78 -9.11
N TRP A 60 20.04 -11.76 -8.42
CA TRP A 60 19.32 -11.53 -7.17
C TRP A 60 20.21 -10.95 -6.08
N GLU A 61 21.43 -11.46 -5.93
CA GLU A 61 22.37 -10.91 -4.94
C GLU A 61 22.81 -9.49 -5.30
N PHE A 62 23.00 -9.23 -6.60
CA PHE A 62 23.32 -7.89 -7.06
C PHE A 62 22.18 -6.90 -6.76
N ILE A 63 20.93 -7.30 -7.01
CA ILE A 63 19.76 -6.50 -6.65
C ILE A 63 19.70 -6.31 -5.13
N ARG A 64 19.80 -7.39 -4.33
CA ARG A 64 19.77 -7.33 -2.86
C ARG A 64 20.76 -6.32 -2.29
N VAL A 65 22.00 -6.33 -2.78
CA VAL A 65 23.09 -5.46 -2.29
C VAL A 65 22.95 -4.02 -2.79
N ARG A 66 22.42 -3.82 -4.01
CA ARG A 66 22.34 -2.48 -4.63
C ARG A 66 21.03 -1.75 -4.40
N LEU A 67 19.98 -2.44 -3.94
CA LEU A 67 18.79 -1.76 -3.47
C LEU A 67 19.16 -0.90 -2.26
N PRO A 68 18.85 0.41 -2.28
CA PRO A 68 19.24 1.29 -1.20
C PRO A 68 18.58 0.83 0.11
N PRO A 69 19.33 0.70 1.22
CA PRO A 69 18.73 0.49 2.54
C PRO A 69 17.85 1.70 2.90
N GLU A 70 16.85 1.51 3.77
CA GLU A 70 15.82 2.50 4.12
C GLU A 70 16.29 3.51 5.19
N PRO A 71 16.59 4.78 4.86
CA PRO A 71 16.50 5.86 5.84
C PRO A 71 15.20 6.68 5.70
N LYS A 72 14.45 6.54 4.60
CA LYS A 72 13.21 7.27 4.32
C LYS A 72 12.25 6.39 3.51
N LEU A 73 11.08 6.09 4.08
CA LEU A 73 10.05 5.23 3.49
C LEU A 73 9.50 5.72 2.13
N SER A 74 9.57 7.03 1.86
CA SER A 74 9.10 7.62 0.59
C SER A 74 10.13 7.43 -0.53
N GLY A 75 9.67 6.94 -1.67
CA GLY A 75 10.54 6.59 -2.80
C GLY A 75 11.30 5.27 -2.60
N SER A 76 10.94 4.50 -1.59
CA SER A 76 11.50 3.17 -1.36
C SER A 76 10.95 2.14 -2.34
N ILE A 77 11.74 1.12 -2.61
CA ILE A 77 11.42 0.01 -3.50
C ILE A 77 11.58 -1.31 -2.75
N PHE A 78 10.62 -2.21 -2.95
CA PHE A 78 10.56 -3.53 -2.34
C PHE A 78 10.37 -4.56 -3.43
N VAL A 79 11.12 -5.65 -3.37
CA VAL A 79 11.20 -6.69 -4.39
C VAL A 79 10.98 -8.04 -3.75
N ARG A 80 10.14 -8.86 -4.38
CA ARG A 80 9.86 -10.25 -4.01
C ARG A 80 10.14 -11.14 -5.21
N VAL A 81 11.03 -12.10 -5.01
CA VAL A 81 11.34 -13.15 -5.99
C VAL A 81 10.98 -14.51 -5.42
N TYR A 82 10.90 -15.53 -6.27
CA TYR A 82 10.31 -16.83 -5.91
C TYR A 82 11.23 -17.97 -6.31
N ASP A 83 11.62 -18.82 -5.37
CA ASP A 83 12.53 -19.96 -5.61
C ASP A 83 11.95 -21.00 -6.59
N GLN A 84 10.65 -21.27 -6.48
CA GLN A 84 9.92 -22.20 -7.35
C GLN A 84 9.59 -21.60 -8.72
N ARG A 85 9.68 -20.27 -8.84
CA ARG A 85 9.28 -19.50 -10.03
C ARG A 85 10.27 -18.35 -10.26
N ILE A 86 11.51 -18.71 -10.58
CA ILE A 86 12.59 -17.77 -10.88
C ILE A 86 12.27 -16.83 -12.05
N ASP A 87 11.24 -17.13 -12.83
CA ASP A 87 10.74 -16.34 -13.95
C ASP A 87 9.75 -15.23 -13.55
N LEU A 88 9.41 -15.12 -12.27
CA LEU A 88 8.49 -14.12 -11.74
C LEU A 88 9.16 -13.23 -10.69
N MET A 89 8.75 -11.96 -10.65
CA MET A 89 9.12 -11.00 -9.61
C MET A 89 7.96 -10.04 -9.38
N SER A 90 7.68 -9.75 -8.11
CA SER A 90 6.75 -8.68 -7.75
C SER A 90 7.52 -7.52 -7.11
N VAL A 91 7.14 -6.30 -7.45
CA VAL A 91 7.79 -5.07 -7.02
C VAL A 91 6.75 -4.14 -6.42
N MET A 92 7.08 -3.48 -5.32
CA MET A 92 6.29 -2.41 -4.72
C MET A 92 7.14 -1.16 -4.59
N ILE A 93 6.61 -0.01 -4.95
CA ILE A 93 7.27 1.30 -4.84
C ILE A 93 6.38 2.23 -4.02
N VAL A 94 6.97 2.88 -3.02
CA VAL A 94 6.27 3.89 -2.23
C VAL A 94 6.39 5.22 -2.94
N GLY A 95 5.25 5.84 -3.25
CA GLY A 95 5.19 7.16 -3.88
C GLY A 95 5.91 8.24 -3.05
N ARG A 96 6.45 9.24 -3.73
CA ARG A 96 7.05 10.43 -3.11
C ARG A 96 6.32 11.67 -3.61
N GLU A 97 6.03 12.59 -2.68
CA GLU A 97 5.44 13.90 -2.98
C GLU A 97 4.07 13.83 -3.72
N SER A 98 3.41 14.98 -3.87
CA SER A 98 2.04 15.08 -4.42
C SER A 98 2.06 14.92 -5.96
N PRO A 99 1.08 14.21 -6.58
CA PRO A 99 -0.23 13.79 -6.06
C PRO A 99 -0.28 12.38 -5.44
N TYR A 100 0.83 11.64 -5.41
CA TYR A 100 0.89 10.25 -4.93
C TYR A 100 1.34 10.10 -3.48
N HIS A 101 1.22 11.17 -2.70
CA HIS A 101 1.71 11.16 -1.33
C HIS A 101 1.05 9.99 -0.58
N GLN A 102 1.89 9.09 -0.03
CA GLN A 102 1.48 7.87 0.68
C GLN A 102 0.87 6.76 -0.20
N GLY A 103 0.88 6.90 -1.53
CA GLY A 103 0.44 5.87 -2.47
C GLY A 103 1.44 4.71 -2.57
N LEU A 104 0.93 3.51 -2.79
CA LEU A 104 1.72 2.29 -3.01
C LEU A 104 1.47 1.78 -4.43
N PHE A 105 2.55 1.54 -5.18
CA PHE A 105 2.49 1.10 -6.58
C PHE A 105 3.03 -0.31 -6.67
N PHE A 106 2.29 -1.23 -7.30
CA PHE A 106 2.66 -2.64 -7.38
C PHE A 106 2.80 -3.09 -8.82
N PHE A 107 3.85 -3.85 -9.09
CA PHE A 107 4.20 -4.36 -10.41
C PHE A 107 4.49 -5.85 -10.34
N ASP A 108 4.04 -6.58 -11.36
CA ASP A 108 4.47 -7.93 -11.64
C ASP A 108 5.35 -7.93 -12.89
N ILE A 109 6.43 -8.71 -12.84
CA ILE A 109 7.42 -8.83 -13.90
C ILE A 109 7.53 -10.30 -14.27
N PHE A 110 7.52 -10.59 -15.57
CA PHE A 110 7.79 -11.92 -16.09
C PHE A 110 9.06 -11.90 -16.94
N PHE A 111 9.99 -12.80 -16.62
CA PHE A 111 11.26 -12.93 -17.32
C PHE A 111 11.21 -14.11 -18.30
N PRO A 112 11.13 -13.85 -19.61
CA PRO A 112 11.11 -14.91 -20.61
C PRO A 112 12.46 -15.63 -20.68
N SER A 113 12.47 -16.83 -21.24
CA SER A 113 13.70 -17.65 -21.30
C SER A 113 14.87 -16.96 -22.00
N ASN A 114 14.61 -16.03 -22.93
CA ASN A 114 15.61 -15.25 -23.66
C ASN A 114 16.11 -14.00 -22.92
N TYR A 115 15.53 -13.65 -21.77
CA TYR A 115 15.96 -12.50 -20.99
C TYR A 115 17.42 -12.65 -20.55
N LEU A 116 18.25 -11.66 -20.89
CA LEU A 116 19.68 -11.58 -20.57
C LEU A 116 20.49 -12.86 -20.90
N LYS A 117 20.12 -13.58 -21.97
CA LYS A 117 20.80 -14.83 -22.37
C LYS A 117 22.29 -14.66 -22.70
N LEU A 118 22.72 -13.46 -23.10
CA LEU A 118 24.09 -13.15 -23.47
C LEU A 118 24.51 -11.84 -22.77
N PRO A 119 25.57 -11.84 -21.94
CA PRO A 119 26.04 -10.65 -21.19
C PRO A 119 26.43 -9.44 -22.06
N GLN A 120 26.53 -9.63 -23.38
CA GLN A 120 26.92 -8.62 -24.35
C GLN A 120 25.85 -8.30 -25.39
N GLN A 121 24.69 -8.99 -25.37
CA GLN A 121 23.56 -8.55 -26.18
C GLN A 121 22.65 -7.69 -25.32
N GLU A 122 22.53 -6.42 -25.70
CA GLU A 122 21.40 -5.60 -25.32
C GLU A 122 20.13 -6.39 -25.69
N THR A 123 19.34 -6.80 -24.70
CA THR A 123 17.99 -7.25 -25.02
C THR A 123 17.20 -5.99 -25.32
N GLU A 124 16.82 -5.80 -26.58
CA GLU A 124 15.95 -4.68 -26.98
C GLU A 124 14.58 -4.74 -26.29
N ASP A 125 14.21 -5.89 -25.74
CA ASP A 125 12.92 -6.11 -25.11
C ASP A 125 12.98 -5.99 -23.58
N VAL A 126 12.32 -4.95 -23.06
CA VAL A 126 11.87 -4.87 -21.67
C VAL A 126 11.04 -6.14 -21.35
N PRO A 127 11.30 -6.84 -20.23
CA PRO A 127 10.52 -8.03 -19.89
C PRO A 127 9.05 -7.63 -19.69
N PRO A 128 8.07 -8.51 -19.98
CA PRO A 128 6.67 -8.19 -19.75
C PRO A 128 6.38 -7.69 -18.32
N LEU A 129 5.75 -6.53 -18.23
CA LEU A 129 5.37 -5.83 -17.00
C LEU A 129 3.86 -5.74 -16.88
N PHE A 130 3.37 -5.76 -15.64
CA PHE A 130 1.98 -5.46 -15.33
C PHE A 130 1.88 -4.60 -14.07
N TYR A 131 1.20 -3.45 -14.16
CA TYR A 131 0.89 -2.59 -13.03
C TYR A 131 -0.49 -2.92 -12.43
N HIS A 132 -0.55 -3.09 -11.12
CA HIS A 132 -1.81 -3.26 -10.41
C HIS A 132 -2.45 -1.90 -10.11
N SER A 133 -3.35 -1.48 -11.01
CA SER A 133 -4.00 -0.17 -10.98
C SER A 133 -5.11 -0.01 -9.94
N PHE A 134 -5.66 -1.14 -9.45
CA PHE A 134 -6.86 -1.17 -8.61
C PHE A 134 -8.07 -0.43 -9.19
N ASP A 135 -8.18 -0.44 -10.53
CA ASP A 135 -9.21 0.25 -11.33
C ASP A 135 -9.04 1.78 -11.45
N PHE A 136 -7.87 2.32 -11.09
CA PHE A 136 -7.59 3.76 -11.10
C PHE A 136 -6.50 4.14 -12.13
N ASP A 137 -6.55 5.39 -12.60
CA ASP A 137 -5.61 5.94 -13.57
C ASP A 137 -4.80 7.06 -12.91
N LEU A 138 -3.90 6.65 -12.02
CA LEU A 138 -3.17 7.57 -11.16
C LEU A 138 -2.06 8.31 -11.93
N ASN A 139 -1.41 7.63 -12.87
CA ASN A 139 -0.22 8.11 -13.58
C ASN A 139 -0.41 7.81 -15.07
N PRO A 140 -0.18 8.77 -15.99
CA PRO A 140 -0.41 8.57 -17.43
C PRO A 140 0.48 7.48 -18.04
N ASN A 141 1.61 7.17 -17.41
CA ASN A 141 2.48 6.08 -17.80
C ASN A 141 2.09 4.73 -17.18
N LEU A 142 1.14 4.72 -16.22
CA LEU A 142 0.62 3.55 -15.52
C LEU A 142 -0.88 3.39 -15.79
N ARG A 143 -1.19 2.79 -16.93
CA ARG A 143 -2.59 2.73 -17.39
C ARG A 143 -3.42 1.81 -16.51
N LYS A 144 -4.72 2.11 -16.41
CA LYS A 144 -5.71 1.28 -15.71
C LYS A 144 -5.72 -0.20 -16.11
N ASN A 145 -5.38 -0.53 -17.36
CA ASN A 145 -5.29 -1.92 -17.84
C ASN A 145 -3.98 -2.64 -17.45
N GLY A 146 -3.14 -2.00 -16.64
CA GLY A 146 -1.87 -2.52 -16.16
C GLY A 146 -0.70 -2.36 -17.14
N THR A 147 -0.88 -1.66 -18.27
CA THR A 147 0.26 -1.34 -19.13
C THR A 147 1.16 -0.29 -18.46
N VAL A 148 2.47 -0.54 -18.51
CA VAL A 148 3.52 0.40 -18.09
C VAL A 148 4.20 0.96 -19.34
N SER A 149 4.21 2.28 -19.47
CA SER A 149 4.94 2.99 -20.52
C SER A 149 6.31 3.41 -19.97
N LEU A 150 7.36 2.65 -20.31
CA LEU A 150 8.75 3.04 -20.05
C LEU A 150 9.33 3.81 -21.23
N ASP A 151 10.42 4.54 -21.00
CA ASP A 151 11.18 5.21 -22.06
C ASP A 151 11.64 4.15 -23.09
N LYS A 152 11.33 4.39 -24.36
CA LYS A 152 11.67 3.49 -25.48
C LYS A 152 13.18 3.36 -25.69
N THR A 153 13.97 4.27 -25.15
CA THR A 153 15.44 4.22 -25.19
C THR A 153 16.04 3.39 -24.05
N LEU A 154 15.20 2.87 -23.14
CA LEU A 154 15.66 2.05 -22.02
C LEU A 154 16.27 0.74 -22.53
N LYS A 155 17.59 0.68 -22.51
CA LYS A 155 18.35 -0.55 -22.75
C LYS A 155 18.65 -1.20 -21.41
N CYS A 156 17.92 -2.27 -21.07
CA CYS A 156 18.13 -3.01 -19.83
C CYS A 156 19.29 -3.99 -20.00
N LYS A 157 20.47 -3.66 -19.47
CA LYS A 157 21.61 -4.58 -19.35
C LYS A 157 21.48 -5.49 -18.12
N HIS A 158 20.80 -4.99 -17.09
CA HIS A 158 20.54 -5.69 -15.83
C HIS A 158 19.14 -5.38 -15.33
N THR A 159 18.55 -6.30 -14.56
CA THR A 159 17.24 -6.11 -13.92
C THR A 159 17.21 -4.87 -13.01
N LEU A 160 18.34 -4.47 -12.43
CA LEU A 160 18.44 -3.28 -11.59
C LEU A 160 18.11 -1.97 -12.34
N GLU A 161 18.46 -1.87 -13.62
CA GLU A 161 18.16 -0.69 -14.44
C GLU A 161 16.65 -0.56 -14.66
N LEU A 162 15.98 -1.67 -14.95
CA LEU A 162 14.51 -1.75 -15.02
C LEU A 162 13.85 -1.30 -13.70
N LEU A 163 14.34 -1.80 -12.56
CA LEU A 163 13.83 -1.42 -11.23
C LEU A 163 14.03 0.07 -10.95
N SER A 164 15.15 0.64 -11.41
CA SER A 164 15.45 2.06 -11.28
C SER A 164 14.51 2.91 -12.13
N SER A 165 14.26 2.50 -13.37
CA SER A 165 13.29 3.18 -14.26
C SER A 165 11.86 3.13 -13.73
N LEU A 166 11.42 1.99 -13.18
CA LEU A 166 10.10 1.89 -12.53
C LEU A 166 9.99 2.84 -11.34
N LYS A 167 11.04 2.91 -10.52
CA LYS A 167 11.09 3.81 -9.37
C LYS A 167 11.05 5.27 -9.81
N ASP A 168 11.85 5.66 -10.80
CA ASP A 168 11.87 7.03 -11.30
C ASP A 168 10.52 7.43 -11.92
N LEU A 169 9.85 6.51 -12.60
CA LEU A 169 8.52 6.73 -13.17
C LEU A 169 7.47 7.05 -12.10
N VAL A 170 7.57 6.45 -10.91
CA VAL A 170 6.67 6.69 -9.78
C VAL A 170 7.08 7.92 -8.95
N VAL A 171 8.37 8.07 -8.71
CA VAL A 171 8.92 9.03 -7.73
C VAL A 171 9.19 10.42 -8.32
N ASN A 172 9.54 10.48 -9.61
CA ASN A 172 9.87 11.72 -10.30
C ASN A 172 8.81 12.10 -11.33
N ASP A 173 7.59 11.62 -11.17
CA ASP A 173 6.50 11.93 -12.07
C ASP A 173 6.16 13.43 -12.03
N LYS A 174 6.45 14.11 -13.13
CA LYS A 174 6.15 15.53 -13.31
C LYS A 174 4.86 15.77 -14.08
N SER A 175 4.13 14.73 -14.48
CA SER A 175 2.93 14.86 -15.31
C SER A 175 1.80 15.67 -14.65
N TYR A 176 1.87 15.84 -13.33
CA TYR A 176 0.94 16.66 -12.55
C TYR A 176 1.59 17.93 -11.94
N ILE A 177 2.86 18.20 -12.25
CA ILE A 177 3.56 19.42 -11.84
C ILE A 177 3.29 20.52 -12.88
N ASP A 178 2.01 20.89 -13.03
CA ASP A 178 1.66 22.24 -13.46
C ASP A 178 1.59 23.11 -12.20
N ALA A 179 2.74 23.70 -11.87
CA ALA A 179 2.99 24.45 -10.64
C ALA A 179 2.07 25.69 -10.44
N GLU A 180 1.31 26.10 -11.46
CA GLU A 180 0.36 27.21 -11.34
C GLU A 180 -1.02 26.80 -10.80
N LYS A 181 -1.31 25.50 -10.70
CA LYS A 181 -2.67 25.01 -10.40
C LYS A 181 -2.81 24.06 -9.20
N GLY A 182 -1.70 23.65 -8.58
CA GLY A 182 -1.67 22.95 -7.29
C GLY A 182 -2.49 21.65 -7.20
N MET A 183 -2.50 21.05 -6.02
CA MET A 183 -3.29 19.85 -5.67
C MET A 183 -4.82 20.03 -5.87
N LYS A 184 -5.26 21.27 -6.11
CA LYS A 184 -6.63 21.68 -6.43
C LYS A 184 -7.05 21.34 -7.86
N SER A 185 -6.13 21.03 -8.79
CA SER A 185 -6.49 20.89 -10.22
C SER A 185 -6.81 19.48 -10.68
N ASN A 186 -6.38 18.44 -9.96
CA ASN A 186 -6.76 17.07 -10.28
C ASN A 186 -7.49 16.38 -9.13
N ARG A 187 -8.67 16.93 -8.81
CA ARG A 187 -9.65 16.34 -7.87
C ARG A 187 -9.81 14.83 -8.10
N GLU A 188 -9.80 14.41 -9.36
CA GLU A 188 -9.93 13.00 -9.72
C GLU A 188 -8.72 12.18 -9.26
N VAL A 189 -7.49 12.53 -9.64
CA VAL A 189 -6.29 11.79 -9.21
C VAL A 189 -6.14 11.82 -7.68
N PHE A 190 -6.44 12.95 -7.04
CA PHE A 190 -6.49 13.02 -5.57
C PHE A 190 -7.46 11.98 -4.99
N MET A 191 -8.72 11.97 -5.43
CA MET A 191 -9.73 11.03 -4.95
C MET A 191 -9.31 9.58 -5.23
N GLN A 192 -8.87 9.29 -6.44
CA GLN A 192 -8.44 7.96 -6.87
C GLN A 192 -7.25 7.44 -6.05
N THR A 193 -6.30 8.30 -5.65
CA THR A 193 -5.19 7.92 -4.77
C THR A 193 -5.72 7.31 -3.47
N PHE A 194 -6.68 7.95 -2.81
CA PHE A 194 -7.26 7.43 -1.56
C PHE A 194 -8.23 6.27 -1.78
N GLU A 195 -8.98 6.26 -2.88
CA GLU A 195 -9.81 5.11 -3.25
C GLU A 195 -8.97 3.85 -3.52
N SER A 196 -7.77 4.01 -4.09
CA SER A 196 -6.81 2.92 -4.26
C SER A 196 -6.36 2.34 -2.92
N MET A 197 -6.13 3.18 -1.90
CA MET A 197 -5.79 2.73 -0.54
C MET A 197 -6.91 1.85 0.05
N LEU A 198 -8.17 2.21 -0.16
CA LEU A 198 -9.31 1.40 0.28
C LEU A 198 -9.32 0.02 -0.40
N LYS A 199 -9.01 -0.04 -1.70
CA LYS A 199 -8.91 -1.31 -2.43
C LYS A 199 -7.75 -2.16 -1.93
N MET A 200 -6.59 -1.55 -1.70
CA MET A 200 -5.39 -2.22 -1.17
C MET A 200 -5.64 -2.79 0.23
N LEU A 201 -6.29 -2.04 1.12
CA LEU A 201 -6.65 -2.53 2.46
C LEU A 201 -7.65 -3.70 2.40
N LYS A 202 -8.58 -3.66 1.43
CA LYS A 202 -9.57 -4.72 1.25
C LYS A 202 -8.97 -5.99 0.64
N ARG A 203 -8.05 -5.86 -0.31
CA ARG A 203 -7.42 -6.96 -1.06
C ARG A 203 -5.92 -6.65 -1.28
N PRO A 204 -5.10 -6.75 -0.22
CA PRO A 204 -3.69 -6.45 -0.33
C PRO A 204 -2.99 -7.49 -1.23
N PRO A 205 -2.06 -7.08 -2.12
CA PRO A 205 -1.25 -8.02 -2.89
C PRO A 205 -0.51 -8.98 -1.97
N ARG A 206 -0.62 -10.30 -2.22
CA ARG A 206 -0.13 -11.31 -1.27
C ARG A 206 1.34 -11.15 -0.85
N PRO A 207 2.31 -10.85 -1.75
CA PRO A 207 3.72 -10.70 -1.36
C PRO A 207 4.00 -9.49 -0.47
N PHE A 208 3.08 -8.53 -0.42
CA PHE A 208 3.22 -7.26 0.27
C PHE A 208 2.15 -7.06 1.35
N LYS A 209 1.38 -8.10 1.69
CA LYS A 209 0.25 -8.00 2.62
C LYS A 209 0.64 -7.39 3.95
N ASP A 210 1.70 -7.90 4.57
CA ASP A 210 2.15 -7.42 5.87
C ASP A 210 2.64 -5.97 5.80
N PHE A 211 3.30 -5.59 4.69
CA PHE A 211 3.68 -4.21 4.46
C PHE A 211 2.47 -3.30 4.33
N VAL A 212 1.49 -3.63 3.48
CA VAL A 212 0.29 -2.82 3.26
C VAL A 212 -0.45 -2.57 4.58
N LEU A 213 -0.65 -3.62 5.37
CA LEU A 213 -1.37 -3.52 6.64
C LEU A 213 -0.61 -2.66 7.65
N GLY A 214 0.70 -2.89 7.84
CA GLY A 214 1.48 -2.11 8.79
C GLY A 214 1.76 -0.68 8.35
N TYR A 215 1.98 -0.47 7.05
CA TYR A 215 2.16 0.85 6.45
C TYR A 215 0.95 1.72 6.72
N PHE A 216 -0.25 1.27 6.33
CA PHE A 216 -1.46 2.05 6.52
C PHE A 216 -1.88 2.14 7.99
N ARG A 217 -1.55 1.16 8.84
CA ARG A 217 -1.76 1.26 10.29
C ARG A 217 -0.95 2.41 10.89
N THR A 218 0.34 2.46 10.54
CA THR A 218 1.29 3.45 11.05
C THR A 218 1.01 4.84 10.48
N ARG A 219 0.65 4.92 9.20
CA ARG A 219 0.48 6.19 8.47
C ARG A 219 -0.92 6.77 8.47
N ALA A 220 -1.92 6.06 8.98
CA ALA A 220 -3.31 6.48 8.93
C ALA A 220 -3.54 7.91 9.47
N HIS A 221 -2.88 8.29 10.58
CA HIS A 221 -2.98 9.65 11.13
C HIS A 221 -2.49 10.72 10.13
N ASP A 222 -1.27 10.55 9.60
CA ASP A 222 -0.68 11.44 8.59
C ASP A 222 -1.56 11.52 7.33
N ILE A 223 -2.05 10.37 6.86
CA ILE A 223 -2.88 10.27 5.67
C ILE A 223 -4.19 11.05 5.87
N LEU A 224 -4.87 10.90 7.02
CA LEU A 224 -6.10 11.61 7.31
C LEU A 224 -5.89 13.13 7.49
N LEU A 225 -4.77 13.56 8.07
CA LEU A 225 -4.43 14.98 8.15
C LEU A 225 -4.19 15.58 6.76
N ASN A 226 -3.41 14.90 5.92
CA ASN A 226 -3.15 15.32 4.54
C ASN A 226 -4.43 15.36 3.71
N TYR A 227 -5.34 14.40 3.88
CA TYR A 227 -6.64 14.40 3.22
C TYR A 227 -7.41 15.68 3.56
N LYS A 228 -7.54 16.00 4.86
CA LYS A 228 -8.28 17.18 5.33
C LYS A 228 -7.67 18.50 4.88
N ALA A 229 -6.34 18.58 4.78
CA ALA A 229 -5.66 19.79 4.35
C ALA A 229 -5.98 20.16 2.89
N CYS A 230 -6.35 19.16 2.07
CA CYS A 230 -6.51 19.32 0.64
C CYS A 230 -7.94 19.11 0.13
N ALA A 231 -8.77 18.36 0.87
CA ALA A 231 -10.15 18.08 0.51
C ALA A 231 -11.11 19.21 0.92
N ASP A 232 -12.12 19.44 0.07
CA ASP A 232 -13.31 20.19 0.45
C ASP A 232 -14.30 19.23 1.13
N LEU A 233 -14.43 19.32 2.45
CA LEU A 233 -15.34 18.44 3.21
C LEU A 233 -16.81 18.86 3.14
N GLU A 234 -17.13 19.95 2.43
CA GLU A 234 -18.51 20.28 2.06
C GLU A 234 -18.96 19.51 0.80
N ASP A 235 -18.01 19.04 -0.01
CA ASP A 235 -18.28 18.10 -1.11
C ASP A 235 -18.67 16.72 -0.54
N ASN A 236 -19.89 16.28 -0.87
CA ASN A 236 -20.45 15.02 -0.38
C ASN A 236 -19.60 13.80 -0.75
N ALA A 237 -18.98 13.77 -1.94
CA ALA A 237 -18.17 12.65 -2.37
C ALA A 237 -16.84 12.60 -1.61
N MET A 238 -16.18 13.75 -1.42
CA MET A 238 -14.96 13.84 -0.61
C MET A 238 -15.23 13.49 0.85
N ASN A 239 -16.29 14.04 1.44
CA ASN A 239 -16.66 13.75 2.82
C ASN A 239 -17.02 12.26 3.01
N SER A 240 -17.74 11.66 2.05
CA SER A 240 -18.00 10.21 2.04
C SER A 240 -16.71 9.39 1.97
N LEU A 241 -15.76 9.77 1.11
CA LEU A 241 -14.46 9.10 0.99
C LEU A 241 -13.65 9.21 2.28
N PHE A 242 -13.62 10.38 2.92
CA PHE A 242 -12.98 10.58 4.21
C PHE A 242 -13.47 9.58 5.26
N PHE A 243 -14.80 9.42 5.41
CA PHE A 243 -15.35 8.46 6.37
C PHE A 243 -15.13 6.99 5.98
N LYS A 244 -15.04 6.68 4.68
CA LYS A 244 -14.60 5.34 4.22
C LYS A 244 -13.16 5.04 4.63
N LEU A 245 -12.26 6.01 4.51
CA LEU A 245 -10.86 5.89 4.95
C LEU A 245 -10.76 5.66 6.44
N VAL A 246 -11.44 6.49 7.24
CA VAL A 246 -11.50 6.34 8.71
C VAL A 246 -11.88 4.91 9.09
N ARG A 247 -12.97 4.38 8.51
CA ARG A 247 -13.42 3.00 8.80
C ARG A 247 -12.41 1.95 8.38
N ALA A 248 -11.79 2.13 7.22
CA ALA A 248 -10.79 1.18 6.74
C ALA A 248 -9.55 1.17 7.65
N PHE A 249 -9.11 2.33 8.15
CA PHE A 249 -8.00 2.44 9.09
C PHE A 249 -8.35 1.91 10.48
N GLU A 250 -9.55 2.20 10.99
CA GLU A 250 -10.05 1.62 12.26
C GLU A 250 -10.18 0.10 12.17
N ALA A 251 -10.71 -0.43 11.07
CA ALA A 251 -10.75 -1.87 10.80
C ALA A 251 -9.35 -2.48 10.66
N ASN A 252 -8.37 -1.69 10.21
CA ASN A 252 -6.96 -2.07 10.17
C ASN A 252 -6.22 -1.82 11.51
N GLY A 253 -6.93 -1.47 12.59
CA GLY A 253 -6.37 -1.38 13.94
C GLY A 253 -5.84 -0.02 14.37
N THR A 254 -6.05 1.05 13.60
CA THR A 254 -5.67 2.41 14.01
C THR A 254 -6.81 3.12 14.72
N TYR A 255 -6.54 3.83 15.82
CA TYR A 255 -7.52 4.72 16.42
C TYR A 255 -7.63 6.05 15.65
N CYS A 256 -8.84 6.38 15.15
CA CYS A 256 -9.06 7.56 14.31
C CYS A 256 -10.13 8.55 14.84
N GLN A 257 -10.71 8.32 16.02
CA GLN A 257 -11.88 9.09 16.49
C GLN A 257 -11.60 10.59 16.69
N HIS A 258 -10.35 10.98 16.98
CA HIS A 258 -9.95 12.39 17.08
C HIS A 258 -9.97 13.13 15.74
N HIS A 259 -10.12 12.44 14.61
CA HIS A 259 -10.23 13.06 13.30
C HIS A 259 -11.66 13.47 12.92
N TYR A 260 -12.70 13.15 13.69
CA TYR A 260 -14.06 13.48 13.26
C TYR A 260 -15.00 13.80 14.41
N ASN A 261 -16.09 14.47 14.07
CA ASN A 261 -17.21 14.62 14.98
C ASN A 261 -18.11 13.38 14.88
N GLN A 262 -18.33 12.69 16.01
CA GLN A 262 -19.11 11.44 16.05
C GLN A 262 -20.49 11.57 15.41
N LYS A 263 -21.22 12.67 15.66
CA LYS A 263 -22.57 12.88 15.08
C LYS A 263 -22.54 12.99 13.55
N LYS A 264 -21.51 13.64 12.99
CA LYS A 264 -21.34 13.75 11.53
C LYS A 264 -21.01 12.39 10.91
N TYR A 265 -20.15 11.62 11.58
CA TYR A 265 -19.78 10.27 11.16
C TYR A 265 -20.98 9.31 11.16
N ASP A 266 -21.75 9.29 12.25
CA ASP A 266 -22.93 8.41 12.37
C ASP A 266 -23.99 8.74 11.30
N ARG A 267 -24.16 10.03 10.99
CA ARG A 267 -25.06 10.48 9.91
C ARG A 267 -24.60 9.97 8.55
N ALA A 268 -23.32 10.20 8.20
CA ALA A 268 -22.78 9.76 6.91
C ALA A 268 -22.86 8.23 6.74
N LEU A 269 -22.62 7.48 7.82
CA LEU A 269 -22.77 6.02 7.82
C LEU A 269 -24.21 5.57 7.56
N LYS A 270 -25.20 6.30 8.10
CA LYS A 270 -26.61 6.01 7.86
C LYS A 270 -26.99 6.26 6.40
N GLU A 271 -26.63 7.42 5.86
CA GLU A 271 -26.88 7.82 4.47
C GLU A 271 -26.29 6.80 3.47
N GLU A 272 -25.06 6.34 3.71
CA GLU A 272 -24.42 5.33 2.84
C GLU A 272 -25.14 3.97 2.87
N LYS A 273 -25.62 3.53 4.05
CA LYS A 273 -26.39 2.30 4.17
C LYS A 273 -27.72 2.40 3.43
N GLU A 274 -28.39 3.55 3.49
CA GLU A 274 -29.64 3.81 2.77
C GLU A 274 -29.41 3.76 1.26
N LEU A 275 -28.35 4.41 0.76
CA LEU A 275 -27.98 4.36 -0.67
C LEU A 275 -27.67 2.93 -1.14
N LEU A 276 -26.96 2.14 -0.32
CA LEU A 276 -26.65 0.75 -0.65
C LEU A 276 -27.91 -0.10 -0.72
N ASN A 277 -28.85 0.10 0.21
CA ASN A 277 -30.13 -0.62 0.21
C ASN A 277 -30.98 -0.25 -1.00
N GLN A 278 -31.11 1.04 -1.33
CA GLN A 278 -31.80 1.50 -2.53
C GLN A 278 -31.18 0.92 -3.81
N SER A 279 -29.85 0.85 -3.88
CA SER A 279 -29.15 0.24 -5.00
C SER A 279 -29.44 -1.27 -5.12
N ARG A 280 -29.46 -1.98 -3.99
CA ARG A 280 -29.80 -3.41 -3.94
C ARG A 280 -31.25 -3.68 -4.36
N GLU A 281 -32.17 -2.83 -3.94
CA GLU A 281 -33.58 -2.90 -4.36
C GLU A 281 -33.75 -2.63 -5.86
N LYS A 282 -32.93 -1.72 -6.43
CA LYS A 282 -33.01 -1.32 -7.83
C LYS A 282 -32.32 -2.27 -8.81
N TYR A 283 -31.21 -2.88 -8.43
CA TYR A 283 -30.34 -3.66 -9.34
C TYR A 283 -30.22 -5.15 -9.00
N GLY A 284 -30.90 -5.63 -7.94
CA GLY A 284 -30.84 -7.01 -7.50
C GLY A 284 -29.53 -7.40 -6.79
N TYR A 285 -29.54 -8.53 -6.09
CA TYR A 285 -28.45 -8.98 -5.21
C TYR A 285 -27.12 -9.31 -5.92
N GLU A 286 -27.09 -9.45 -7.24
CA GLU A 286 -25.95 -10.03 -7.95
C GLU A 286 -24.82 -9.03 -8.31
N ASN A 287 -24.99 -7.73 -8.11
CA ASN A 287 -24.04 -6.72 -8.64
C ASN A 287 -23.21 -5.93 -7.64
N PHE A 288 -23.18 -6.27 -6.33
CA PHE A 288 -22.38 -5.49 -5.36
C PHE A 288 -21.49 -6.36 -4.45
N LEU A 289 -20.18 -6.38 -4.76
CA LEU A 289 -19.07 -6.91 -3.94
C LEU A 289 -18.81 -6.12 -2.64
N TYR A 290 -19.84 -5.55 -2.02
CA TYR A 290 -19.74 -4.85 -0.73
C TYR A 290 -20.70 -5.49 0.28
N SER A 291 -20.18 -6.50 0.99
CA SER A 291 -20.63 -6.78 2.35
C SER A 291 -19.72 -5.99 3.29
N PRO A 292 -20.24 -5.06 4.11
CA PRO A 292 -19.44 -4.51 5.20
C PRO A 292 -19.03 -5.64 6.15
N PRO A 293 -17.84 -5.59 6.77
CA PRO A 293 -17.49 -6.53 7.81
C PRO A 293 -18.57 -6.47 8.88
N LYS A 294 -19.13 -7.61 9.29
CA LYS A 294 -19.96 -7.68 10.48
C LYS A 294 -19.08 -7.19 11.63
N MET A 295 -19.37 -6.01 12.19
CA MET A 295 -18.80 -5.57 13.45
C MET A 295 -19.35 -6.47 14.56
N ASN A 296 -18.76 -7.65 14.70
CA ASN A 296 -18.88 -8.44 15.90
C ASN A 296 -17.65 -8.16 16.75
N LYS A 297 -17.93 -7.77 18.00
CA LYS A 297 -16.97 -7.50 19.05
C LYS A 297 -15.89 -8.59 19.07
N ALA A 298 -14.65 -8.14 19.28
CA ALA A 298 -13.45 -8.92 19.58
C ALA A 298 -13.75 -10.36 20.02
N LYS A 299 -13.54 -11.35 19.11
CA LYS A 299 -13.20 -12.74 19.45
C LYS A 299 -12.84 -13.70 18.31
N ASP A 300 -13.00 -13.37 17.03
CA ASP A 300 -12.78 -14.36 15.96
C ASP A 300 -11.48 -14.15 15.15
N TRP A 301 -10.32 -14.09 15.83
CA TRP A 301 -8.99 -14.14 15.20
C TRP A 301 -8.33 -15.53 15.28
N LEU A 302 -9.12 -16.59 15.36
CA LEU A 302 -8.66 -17.97 15.23
C LEU A 302 -9.48 -18.66 14.15
N TYR A 303 -8.79 -19.36 13.25
CA TYR A 303 -9.26 -20.09 12.06
C TYR A 303 -9.32 -19.28 10.76
N PHE A 304 -8.15 -19.11 10.13
CA PHE A 304 -7.95 -19.54 8.74
C PHE A 304 -6.47 -19.93 8.55
N GLY A 305 -6.17 -21.18 8.92
CA GLY A 305 -4.99 -21.90 8.47
C GLY A 305 -5.45 -23.23 7.89
N VAL A 306 -5.62 -23.27 6.56
CA VAL A 306 -5.31 -24.36 5.62
C VAL A 306 -5.19 -23.70 4.24
#